data_AF-A0A7J3P203-F1
#
_entry.id   AF-A0A7J3P203-F1
#
_cell.length_a   1.000
_cell.length_b   1.000
_cell.length_c   1.000
_cell.angle_alpha   90.00
_cell.angle_beta   90.00
_cell.angle_gamma   90.00
#
_symmetry.space_group_name_H-M   'P 1'
#
loop_
_entity.id
_entity.type
_entity.pdbx_description
1 polymer ?
#
loop_
_entity_poly.entity_id
_entity_poly.type
_entity_poly.pdbx_seq_one_letter_code
_entity_poly.pdbx_strand_id
1 'polypeptide(L)'
;MGPIEGWYVTFRGSHLAVKGLIHPEGRVVAVLAWRRHREGFMRARGLIETYAFLKEHGERYLFFDDQSGQVLPAVPLAELEAILEPQNVAPLRKRGDLSESVRALMEELADHGVEARLTGSMLLGLHGPGSDADLVVYSIEQRKAALEVLGEMRSRGRVEVNVEHLLRDFAERRADSLMGPREWLAHEVRKSLLGSYRGLPFSVKAVHLPEEHWEVRRSSRWRSMGEVALVCEVLDDVFAPDTPNMYRVRPIELLWGREEGMEVGWVESLRSRFSEQARAG
;
A
#
# COMPACT_ATOMS: atom_id res chain seq x y z
N MET A 1 3.13 -12.20 -15.26
CA MET A 1 3.47 -11.80 -13.88
C MET A 1 2.38 -12.34 -12.96
N GLY A 2 2.72 -12.87 -11.78
CA GLY A 2 1.70 -13.25 -10.79
C GLY A 2 1.11 -12.02 -10.09
N PRO A 3 0.11 -12.20 -9.21
CA PRO A 3 -0.42 -11.09 -8.41
C PRO A 3 0.69 -10.47 -7.56
N ILE A 4 0.70 -9.14 -7.46
CA ILE A 4 1.62 -8.35 -6.63
C ILE A 4 0.84 -7.21 -5.94
N GLU A 5 1.50 -6.45 -5.07
CA GLU A 5 0.92 -5.30 -4.39
C GLU A 5 0.12 -4.39 -5.36
N GLY A 6 -1.08 -4.00 -4.93
CA GLY A 6 -2.05 -3.27 -5.74
C GLY A 6 -3.09 -4.17 -6.42
N TRP A 7 -2.86 -5.48 -6.51
CA TRP A 7 -3.86 -6.40 -7.05
C TRP A 7 -4.88 -6.80 -6.01
N TYR A 8 -6.02 -7.32 -6.47
CA TYR A 8 -7.01 -7.97 -5.62
C TYR A 8 -7.26 -9.41 -6.08
N VAL A 9 -7.64 -10.26 -5.15
CA VAL A 9 -8.08 -11.62 -5.44
C VAL A 9 -9.43 -11.88 -4.79
N THR A 10 -10.28 -12.66 -5.47
CA THR A 10 -11.56 -13.09 -4.91
C THR A 10 -11.41 -14.49 -4.34
N PHE A 11 -11.81 -14.64 -3.07
CA PHE A 11 -11.81 -15.91 -2.36
C PHE A 11 -13.05 -15.98 -1.48
N ARG A 12 -13.86 -17.04 -1.65
CA ARG A 12 -15.10 -17.27 -0.91
C ARG A 12 -16.05 -16.08 -1.04
N GLY A 13 -16.20 -15.59 -2.27
CA GLY A 13 -17.01 -14.42 -2.61
C GLY A 13 -16.55 -13.09 -2.01
N SER A 14 -15.42 -13.05 -1.31
CA SER A 14 -14.85 -11.86 -0.65
C SER A 14 -13.60 -11.37 -1.41
N HIS A 15 -13.30 -10.07 -1.33
CA HIS A 15 -12.12 -9.49 -1.98
C HIS A 15 -10.99 -9.27 -0.98
N LEU A 16 -9.82 -9.81 -1.31
CA LEU A 16 -8.59 -9.66 -0.54
C LEU A 16 -7.60 -8.83 -1.36
N ALA A 17 -6.99 -7.83 -0.74
CA ALA A 17 -5.91 -7.05 -1.32
C ALA A 17 -4.59 -7.82 -1.23
N VAL A 18 -3.91 -7.99 -2.35
CA VAL A 18 -2.58 -8.63 -2.40
C VAL A 18 -1.57 -7.74 -1.66
N LYS A 19 -0.72 -8.37 -0.85
CA LYS A 19 0.29 -7.70 -0.02
C LYS A 19 1.70 -8.18 -0.32
N GLY A 20 2.58 -7.24 -0.63
CA GLY A 20 3.97 -7.50 -1.01
C GLY A 20 4.14 -7.93 -2.47
N LEU A 21 5.39 -8.20 -2.84
CA LEU A 21 5.79 -8.58 -4.20
C LEU A 21 6.15 -10.06 -4.29
N ILE A 22 6.67 -10.63 -3.20
CA ILE A 22 7.10 -12.02 -3.11
C ILE A 22 6.04 -12.82 -2.37
N HIS A 23 5.69 -13.97 -2.95
CA HIS A 23 4.70 -14.88 -2.35
C HIS A 23 5.26 -16.30 -2.21
N PRO A 24 4.76 -17.08 -1.23
CA PRO A 24 5.06 -18.51 -1.17
C PRO A 24 4.62 -19.23 -2.45
N GLU A 25 5.33 -20.30 -2.80
CA GLU A 25 5.07 -21.06 -4.02
C GLU A 25 3.62 -21.57 -4.08
N GLY A 26 2.96 -21.31 -5.21
CA GLY A 26 1.56 -21.68 -5.44
C GLY A 26 0.52 -20.91 -4.60
N ARG A 27 0.93 -19.87 -3.88
CA ARG A 27 0.06 -19.07 -2.99
C ARG A 27 0.21 -17.57 -3.27
N VAL A 28 -0.75 -16.80 -2.78
CA VAL A 28 -0.70 -15.33 -2.73
C VAL A 28 -0.93 -14.87 -1.30
N VAL A 29 -0.10 -13.93 -0.83
CA VAL A 29 -0.31 -13.26 0.45
C VAL A 29 -1.34 -12.17 0.23
N ALA A 30 -2.49 -12.26 0.90
CA ALA A 30 -3.59 -11.34 0.70
C ALA A 30 -4.35 -11.05 1.99
N VAL A 31 -4.74 -9.80 2.18
CA VAL A 31 -5.43 -9.30 3.37
C VAL A 31 -6.87 -8.97 3.02
N LEU A 32 -7.82 -9.39 3.85
CA LEU A 32 -9.24 -9.14 3.62
C LEU A 32 -9.49 -7.63 3.54
N ALA A 33 -10.04 -7.19 2.41
CA ALA A 33 -10.40 -5.80 2.18
C ALA A 33 -11.92 -5.62 2.25
N TRP A 34 -12.66 -6.54 1.64
CA TRP A 34 -14.11 -6.53 1.59
C TRP A 34 -14.66 -7.94 1.81
N ARG A 35 -15.37 -8.11 2.92
CA ARG A 35 -16.05 -9.36 3.25
C ARG A 35 -17.41 -9.41 2.58
N ARG A 36 -17.75 -10.55 1.97
CA ARG A 36 -19.10 -10.80 1.49
C ARG A 36 -20.10 -10.77 2.65
N HIS A 37 -21.18 -10.02 2.48
CA HIS A 37 -22.31 -9.95 3.40
C HIS A 37 -23.61 -10.24 2.63
N ARG A 38 -24.73 -10.47 3.34
CA ARG A 38 -26.01 -10.98 2.77
C ARG A 38 -26.46 -10.24 1.50
N GLU A 39 -26.30 -8.92 1.46
CA GLU A 39 -26.76 -8.06 0.36
C GLU A 39 -25.64 -7.19 -0.25
N GLY A 40 -24.37 -7.56 -0.08
CA GLY A 40 -23.27 -6.78 -0.64
C GLY A 40 -21.93 -7.07 0.02
N PHE A 41 -21.15 -6.01 0.26
CA PHE A 41 -19.82 -6.09 0.84
C PHE A 41 -19.68 -5.19 2.07
N MET A 42 -18.93 -5.65 3.06
CA MET A 42 -18.53 -4.85 4.21
C MET A 42 -17.02 -4.69 4.20
N ARG A 43 -16.53 -3.47 4.42
CA ARG A 43 -15.10 -3.20 4.51
C ARG A 43 -14.53 -3.83 5.78
N ALA A 44 -13.45 -4.60 5.63
CA ALA A 44 -12.79 -5.23 6.75
C ALA A 44 -11.98 -4.23 7.59
N ARG A 45 -11.92 -4.47 8.90
CA ARG A 45 -11.29 -3.62 9.92
C ARG A 45 -9.89 -4.10 10.31
N GLY A 46 -9.06 -4.31 9.30
CA GLY A 46 -7.64 -4.60 9.49
C GLY A 46 -7.28 -6.09 9.63
N LEU A 47 -6.11 -6.34 10.21
CA LEU A 47 -5.45 -7.63 10.09
C LEU A 47 -6.13 -8.72 10.93
N ILE A 48 -6.62 -8.40 12.12
CA ILE A 48 -7.31 -9.37 13.00
C ILE A 48 -8.49 -10.04 12.27
N GLU A 49 -9.30 -9.26 11.56
CA GLU A 49 -10.44 -9.78 10.79
C GLU A 49 -9.99 -10.66 9.63
N THR A 50 -8.85 -10.36 9.00
CA THR A 50 -8.27 -11.21 7.95
C THR A 50 -7.93 -12.59 8.49
N TYR A 51 -7.24 -12.66 9.62
CA TYR A 51 -6.85 -13.94 10.23
C TYR A 51 -8.08 -14.73 10.68
N ALA A 52 -9.07 -14.07 11.28
CA ALA A 52 -10.33 -14.70 11.66
C ALA A 52 -11.05 -15.28 10.44
N PHE A 53 -11.23 -14.50 9.38
CA PHE A 53 -11.88 -14.93 8.14
C PHE A 53 -11.16 -16.12 7.48
N LEU A 54 -9.83 -16.09 7.39
CA LEU A 54 -9.09 -17.22 6.82
C LEU A 54 -9.18 -18.46 7.70
N LYS A 55 -9.08 -18.30 9.02
CA LYS A 55 -9.22 -19.41 9.97
C LYS A 55 -10.60 -20.06 9.91
N GLU A 56 -11.67 -19.28 9.73
CA GLU A 56 -13.04 -19.79 9.52
C GLU A 56 -13.15 -20.74 8.32
N HIS A 57 -12.31 -20.55 7.29
CA HIS A 57 -12.29 -21.39 6.10
C HIS A 57 -11.25 -22.52 6.15
N GLY A 58 -10.28 -22.44 7.07
CA GLY A 58 -9.33 -23.51 7.38
C GLY A 58 -7.94 -23.01 7.77
N GLU A 59 -7.29 -23.69 8.72
CA GLU A 59 -5.98 -23.29 9.24
C GLU A 59 -4.87 -23.29 8.17
N ARG A 60 -5.05 -24.04 7.07
CA ARG A 60 -4.09 -24.12 5.96
C ARG A 60 -3.85 -22.79 5.23
N TYR A 61 -4.69 -21.78 5.45
CA TYR A 61 -4.54 -20.43 4.89
C TYR A 61 -3.72 -19.50 5.78
N LEU A 62 -3.44 -19.90 7.02
CA LEU A 62 -2.48 -19.27 7.91
C LEU A 62 -1.15 -20.01 7.77
N PHE A 63 -0.41 -19.66 6.71
CA PHE A 63 0.76 -20.39 6.26
C PHE A 63 2.03 -19.88 6.95
N PHE A 64 2.78 -20.75 7.62
CA PHE A 64 4.10 -20.40 8.11
C PHE A 64 5.09 -20.31 6.94
N ASP A 65 5.55 -19.11 6.62
CA ASP A 65 6.54 -18.88 5.58
C ASP A 65 7.95 -18.88 6.17
N ASP A 66 8.80 -19.78 5.65
CA ASP A 66 10.12 -20.04 6.19
C ASP A 66 11.12 -18.91 5.96
N GLN A 67 10.89 -18.12 4.91
CA GLN A 67 11.70 -16.96 4.53
C GLN A 67 11.41 -15.77 5.43
N SER A 68 10.16 -15.37 5.62
CA SER A 68 9.80 -14.28 6.55
C SER A 68 9.88 -14.69 8.03
N GLY A 69 9.79 -15.99 8.31
CA GLY A 69 9.71 -16.51 9.69
C GLY A 69 8.37 -16.19 10.37
N GLN A 70 7.34 -15.89 9.59
CA GLN A 70 6.03 -15.45 10.07
C GLN A 70 4.91 -16.34 9.55
N VAL A 71 3.78 -16.35 10.26
CA VAL A 71 2.52 -16.88 9.74
C VAL A 71 1.91 -15.82 8.86
N LEU A 72 1.67 -16.14 7.59
CA LEU A 72 1.13 -15.23 6.59
C LEU A 72 -0.31 -15.63 6.20
N PRO A 73 -1.19 -14.65 5.92
CA PRO A 73 -2.49 -14.91 5.31
C PRO A 73 -2.30 -15.26 3.83
N ALA A 74 -2.09 -16.55 3.53
CA ALA A 74 -1.66 -17.02 2.21
C ALA A 74 -2.66 -18.01 1.59
N VAL A 75 -3.34 -17.58 0.54
CA VAL A 75 -4.37 -18.35 -0.17
C VAL A 75 -3.74 -19.07 -1.36
N PRO A 76 -3.98 -20.38 -1.57
CA PRO A 76 -3.55 -21.09 -2.77
C PRO A 76 -4.15 -20.48 -4.04
N LEU A 77 -3.32 -20.29 -5.07
CA LEU A 77 -3.75 -19.72 -6.36
C LEU A 77 -4.87 -20.56 -7.00
N ALA A 78 -4.81 -21.88 -6.84
CA ALA A 78 -5.80 -22.82 -7.36
C ALA A 78 -7.19 -22.71 -6.69
N GLU A 79 -7.30 -22.02 -5.54
CA GLU A 79 -8.56 -21.82 -4.82
C GLU A 79 -9.16 -20.42 -5.06
N LEU A 80 -8.52 -19.57 -5.87
CA LEU A 80 -9.01 -18.24 -6.17
C LEU A 80 -10.15 -18.28 -7.19
N GLU A 81 -11.20 -17.52 -6.92
CA GLU A 81 -12.36 -17.36 -7.81
C GLU A 81 -12.06 -16.35 -8.92
N ALA A 82 -11.25 -15.32 -8.62
CA ALA A 82 -10.81 -14.33 -9.59
C ALA A 82 -9.50 -13.67 -9.14
N ILE A 83 -8.76 -13.16 -10.13
CA ILE A 83 -7.62 -12.28 -9.95
C ILE A 83 -7.96 -10.96 -10.66
N LEU A 84 -7.81 -9.85 -9.95
CA LEU A 84 -8.21 -8.52 -10.38
C LEU A 84 -6.97 -7.63 -10.43
N GLU A 85 -6.50 -7.38 -11.65
CA GLU A 85 -5.34 -6.54 -11.89
C GLU A 85 -5.72 -5.05 -11.90
N PRO A 86 -4.83 -4.15 -11.44
CA PRO A 86 -5.00 -2.71 -11.61
C PRO A 86 -5.20 -2.32 -13.06
N GLN A 87 -6.13 -1.42 -13.32
CA GLN A 87 -6.56 -1.05 -14.69
C GLN A 87 -5.93 0.26 -15.13
N ASN A 88 -5.37 0.31 -16.35
CA ASN A 88 -4.95 1.57 -16.97
C ASN A 88 -6.17 2.39 -17.45
N VAL A 89 -5.94 3.55 -18.08
CA VAL A 89 -7.00 4.47 -18.53
C VAL A 89 -8.00 3.83 -19.52
N ALA A 90 -7.54 2.92 -20.39
CA ALA A 90 -8.33 2.46 -21.54
C ALA A 90 -9.59 1.66 -21.16
N PRO A 91 -9.56 0.66 -20.25
CA PRO A 91 -10.76 0.03 -19.69
C PRO A 91 -11.72 1.00 -19.01
N LEU A 92 -11.20 2.06 -18.38
CA LEU A 92 -12.01 3.01 -17.60
C LEU A 92 -12.87 3.92 -18.48
N ARG A 93 -12.46 4.17 -19.74
CA ARG A 93 -13.28 4.92 -20.70
C ARG A 93 -14.64 4.26 -20.97
N LYS A 94 -14.74 2.95 -20.77
CA LYS A 94 -15.98 2.18 -20.97
C LYS A 94 -16.79 2.00 -19.67
N ARG A 95 -16.25 2.41 -18.52
CA ARG A 95 -16.86 2.23 -17.19
C ARG A 95 -17.69 3.43 -16.79
N GLY A 96 -19.00 3.36 -16.94
CA GLY A 96 -19.93 4.46 -16.63
C GLY A 96 -20.03 4.83 -15.14
N ASP A 97 -19.50 3.99 -14.25
CA ASP A 97 -19.55 4.15 -12.79
C ASP A 97 -18.42 5.03 -12.22
N LEU A 98 -17.42 5.41 -13.02
CA LEU A 98 -16.29 6.23 -12.59
C LEU A 98 -16.50 7.71 -12.93
N SER A 99 -16.08 8.59 -12.02
CA SER A 99 -16.20 10.03 -12.23
C SER A 99 -15.26 10.54 -13.33
N GLU A 100 -15.65 11.64 -13.96
CA GLU A 100 -14.81 12.33 -14.96
C GLU A 100 -13.46 12.76 -14.37
N SER A 101 -13.43 13.16 -13.09
CA SER A 101 -12.20 13.55 -12.39
C SER A 101 -11.17 12.40 -12.29
N VAL A 102 -11.61 11.15 -12.09
CA VAL A 102 -10.70 9.98 -12.06
C VAL A 102 -10.05 9.80 -13.43
N ARG A 103 -10.86 9.86 -14.50
CA ARG A 103 -10.36 9.71 -15.87
C ARG A 103 -9.40 10.85 -16.23
N ALA A 104 -9.78 12.09 -15.94
CA ALA A 104 -8.96 13.27 -16.22
C ALA A 104 -7.62 13.22 -15.47
N LEU A 105 -7.60 12.79 -14.21
CA LEU A 105 -6.35 12.60 -13.46
C LEU A 105 -5.45 11.57 -14.14
N MET A 106 -5.99 10.40 -14.48
CA MET A 106 -5.18 9.34 -15.07
C MET A 106 -4.74 9.67 -16.51
N GLU A 107 -5.55 10.40 -17.28
CA GLU A 107 -5.17 10.92 -18.60
C GLU A 107 -4.06 11.97 -18.48
N GLU A 108 -4.15 12.90 -17.53
CA GLU A 108 -3.10 13.90 -17.31
C GLU A 108 -1.78 13.25 -16.87
N LEU A 109 -1.83 12.22 -16.03
CA LEU A 109 -0.65 11.42 -15.66
C LEU A 109 -0.06 10.71 -16.90
N ALA A 110 -0.91 10.07 -17.71
CA ALA A 110 -0.47 9.37 -18.91
C ALA A 110 0.15 10.30 -19.97
N ASP A 111 -0.40 11.51 -20.14
CA ASP A 111 0.13 12.54 -21.05
C ASP A 111 1.56 12.98 -20.67
N HIS A 112 1.94 12.80 -19.41
CA HIS A 112 3.30 13.06 -18.92
C HIS A 112 4.12 11.77 -18.73
N GLY A 113 3.70 10.66 -19.34
CA GLY A 113 4.46 9.40 -19.36
C GLY A 113 4.31 8.53 -18.10
N VAL A 114 3.37 8.85 -17.21
CA VAL A 114 3.10 8.07 -15.99
C VAL A 114 2.03 7.01 -16.27
N GLU A 115 2.41 5.74 -16.21
CA GLU A 115 1.54 4.57 -16.37
C GLU A 115 0.78 4.22 -15.08
N ALA A 116 0.03 5.19 -14.55
CA ALA A 116 -0.81 4.96 -13.38
C ALA A 116 -1.95 3.97 -13.69
N ARG A 117 -2.20 3.05 -12.75
CA ARG A 117 -3.27 2.06 -12.83
C ARG A 117 -4.20 2.18 -11.64
N LEU A 118 -5.51 2.18 -11.90
CA LEU A 118 -6.55 2.23 -10.88
C LEU A 118 -6.65 0.92 -10.11
N THR A 119 -6.67 1.02 -8.79
CA THR A 119 -6.85 -0.09 -7.84
C THR A 119 -7.94 0.28 -6.81
N GLY A 120 -7.92 -0.35 -5.64
CA GLY A 120 -8.77 0.01 -4.51
C GLY A 120 -10.25 -0.32 -4.71
N SER A 121 -11.10 0.44 -4.01
CA SER A 121 -12.56 0.26 -4.09
C SER A 121 -13.11 0.51 -5.49
N MET A 122 -12.52 1.44 -6.25
CA MET A 122 -12.95 1.78 -7.60
C MET A 122 -12.68 0.64 -8.61
N LEU A 123 -11.54 -0.05 -8.48
CA LEU A 123 -11.28 -1.28 -9.25
C LEU A 123 -12.38 -2.31 -9.03
N LEU A 124 -12.78 -2.50 -7.77
CA LEU A 124 -13.81 -3.46 -7.35
C LEU A 124 -15.25 -3.00 -7.65
N GLY A 125 -15.48 -1.75 -8.04
CA GLY A 125 -16.82 -1.17 -8.17
C GLY A 125 -17.55 -1.04 -6.82
N LEU A 126 -16.80 -0.92 -5.73
CA LEU A 126 -17.30 -0.79 -4.36
C LEU A 126 -17.06 0.64 -3.81
N HIS A 127 -16.77 1.60 -4.69
CA HIS A 127 -16.61 3.00 -4.32
C HIS A 127 -17.96 3.67 -4.05
N GLY A 128 -17.94 4.67 -3.18
CA GLY A 128 -19.07 5.56 -2.90
C GLY A 128 -18.68 7.03 -3.07
N PRO A 129 -19.60 7.98 -2.80
CA PRO A 129 -19.36 9.41 -3.02
C PRO A 129 -18.15 10.01 -2.29
N GLY A 130 -17.67 9.37 -1.22
CA GLY A 130 -16.48 9.79 -0.45
C GLY A 130 -15.23 8.95 -0.71
N SER A 131 -15.23 8.08 -1.72
CA SER A 131 -14.05 7.27 -2.05
C SER A 131 -12.96 8.11 -2.73
N ASP A 132 -11.73 7.85 -2.32
CA ASP A 132 -10.51 8.28 -2.96
C ASP A 132 -10.18 7.41 -4.17
N ALA A 133 -9.41 7.96 -5.11
CA ALA A 133 -8.83 7.21 -6.20
C ALA A 133 -7.50 6.61 -5.77
N ASP A 134 -7.49 5.29 -5.55
CA ASP A 134 -6.25 4.54 -5.32
C ASP A 134 -5.61 4.20 -6.66
N LEU A 135 -4.40 4.69 -6.88
CA LEU A 135 -3.58 4.39 -8.05
C LEU A 135 -2.34 3.59 -7.66
N VAL A 136 -1.79 2.86 -8.61
CA VAL A 136 -0.48 2.18 -8.48
C VAL A 136 0.34 2.44 -9.74
N VAL A 137 1.63 2.68 -9.55
CA VAL A 137 2.65 2.72 -10.59
C VAL A 137 3.65 1.60 -10.34
N TYR A 138 4.09 0.96 -11.42
CA TYR A 138 5.05 -0.14 -11.36
C TYR A 138 6.36 0.29 -11.97
N SER A 139 7.45 -0.01 -11.28
CA SER A 139 8.84 0.33 -11.56
C SER A 139 9.42 1.54 -10.82
N ILE A 140 10.74 1.51 -10.62
CA ILE A 140 11.51 2.64 -10.08
C ILE A 140 11.41 3.86 -11.02
N GLU A 141 11.39 3.62 -12.33
CA GLU A 141 11.26 4.67 -13.36
C GLU A 141 9.89 5.37 -13.26
N GLN A 142 8.81 4.58 -13.25
CA GLN A 142 7.45 5.12 -13.17
C GLN A 142 7.17 5.84 -11.85
N ARG A 143 7.78 5.38 -10.75
CA ARG A 143 7.78 6.14 -9.49
C ARG A 143 8.45 7.50 -9.64
N LYS A 144 9.64 7.58 -10.25
CA LYS A 144 10.34 8.87 -10.45
C LYS A 144 9.49 9.82 -11.29
N ALA A 145 8.91 9.32 -12.39
CA ALA A 145 8.00 10.07 -13.23
C ALA A 145 6.77 10.56 -12.44
N ALA A 146 6.15 9.70 -11.63
CA ALA A 146 5.01 10.07 -10.80
C ALA A 146 5.36 11.18 -9.79
N LEU A 147 6.52 11.10 -9.12
CA LEU A 147 6.98 12.13 -8.18
C LEU A 147 7.20 13.48 -8.88
N GLU A 148 7.85 13.47 -10.04
CA GLU A 148 8.13 14.65 -10.85
C GLU A 148 6.83 15.31 -11.32
N VAL A 149 5.95 14.54 -11.98
CA VAL A 149 4.70 15.04 -12.55
C VAL A 149 3.76 15.55 -11.46
N LEU A 150 3.59 14.81 -10.35
CA LEU A 150 2.77 15.28 -9.24
C LEU A 150 3.35 16.52 -8.56
N GLY A 151 4.68 16.64 -8.51
CA GLY A 151 5.37 17.84 -8.06
C GLY A 151 5.06 19.05 -8.95
N GLU A 152 5.12 18.88 -10.27
CA GLU A 152 4.75 19.93 -11.23
C GLU A 152 3.26 20.30 -11.16
N MET A 153 2.38 19.31 -11.08
CA MET A 153 0.95 19.56 -10.94
C MET A 153 0.65 20.33 -9.66
N ARG A 154 1.37 20.04 -8.56
CA ARG A 154 1.25 20.77 -7.30
C ARG A 154 1.76 22.20 -7.42
N SER A 155 2.92 22.42 -8.05
CA SER A 155 3.47 23.78 -8.24
C SER A 155 2.60 24.67 -9.13
N ARG A 156 1.82 24.06 -10.04
CA ARG A 156 0.82 24.73 -10.89
C ARG A 156 -0.57 24.83 -10.26
N GLY A 157 -0.75 24.39 -9.01
CA GLY A 157 -2.05 24.43 -8.31
C GLY A 157 -3.11 23.47 -8.86
N ARG A 158 -2.72 22.44 -9.63
CA ARG A 158 -3.64 21.40 -10.15
C ARG A 158 -3.87 20.26 -9.15
N VAL A 159 -2.86 19.98 -8.32
CA VAL A 159 -2.94 19.02 -7.21
C VAL A 159 -2.77 19.77 -5.91
N GLU A 160 -3.73 19.61 -5.01
CA GLU A 160 -3.76 20.29 -3.72
C GLU A 160 -3.73 19.28 -2.57
N VAL A 161 -3.46 19.75 -1.36
CA VAL A 161 -3.64 18.93 -0.16
C VAL A 161 -5.01 19.24 0.44
N ASN A 162 -5.88 18.23 0.49
CA ASN A 162 -7.18 18.37 1.15
C ASN A 162 -7.08 17.94 2.63
N VAL A 163 -6.84 18.92 3.51
CA VAL A 163 -6.66 18.69 4.95
C VAL A 163 -7.91 18.08 5.60
N GLU A 164 -9.11 18.49 5.18
CA GLU A 164 -10.36 17.93 5.73
C GLU A 164 -10.49 16.45 5.40
N HIS A 165 -10.19 16.08 4.16
CA HIS A 165 -10.16 14.68 3.74
C HIS A 165 -9.11 13.88 4.52
N LEU A 166 -7.90 14.41 4.70
CA LEU A 166 -6.86 13.77 5.51
C LEU A 166 -7.34 13.52 6.96
N LEU A 167 -7.94 14.53 7.61
CA LEU A 167 -8.45 14.36 8.98
C LEU A 167 -9.59 13.33 9.08
N ARG A 168 -10.45 13.25 8.07
CA ARG A 168 -11.48 12.21 7.96
C ARG A 168 -10.88 10.83 7.83
N ASP A 169 -9.90 10.68 6.94
CA ASP A 169 -9.15 9.45 6.74
C ASP A 169 -8.45 8.99 8.03
N PHE A 170 -7.89 9.93 8.80
CA PHE A 170 -7.34 9.62 10.12
C PHE A 170 -8.40 9.05 11.06
N ALA A 171 -9.53 9.72 11.20
CA ALA A 171 -10.62 9.30 12.10
C ALA A 171 -11.18 7.92 11.73
N GLU A 172 -11.31 7.63 10.43
CA GLU A 172 -11.89 6.37 9.95
C GLU A 172 -10.90 5.19 10.01
N ARG A 173 -9.62 5.44 9.71
CA ARG A 173 -8.67 4.36 9.37
C ARG A 173 -7.48 4.27 10.30
N ARG A 174 -7.28 5.25 11.18
CA ARG A 174 -6.02 5.47 11.91
C ARG A 174 -6.21 5.77 13.39
N ALA A 175 -7.41 5.57 13.93
CA ALA A 175 -7.69 5.74 15.36
C ALA A 175 -6.85 4.80 16.26
N ASP A 176 -6.28 3.73 15.70
CA ASP A 176 -5.37 2.78 16.36
C ASP A 176 -3.88 3.21 16.31
N SER A 177 -3.57 4.36 15.72
CA SER A 177 -2.22 4.88 15.59
C SER A 177 -1.69 5.41 16.93
N LEU A 178 -0.43 5.12 17.25
CA LEU A 178 0.29 5.76 18.36
C LEU A 178 0.49 7.27 18.11
N MET A 179 0.54 7.67 16.84
CA MET A 179 0.70 9.05 16.40
C MET A 179 -0.64 9.80 16.46
N GLY A 180 -0.65 10.95 17.14
CA GLY A 180 -1.84 11.80 17.25
C GLY A 180 -2.21 12.50 15.93
N PRO A 181 -3.43 13.06 15.80
CA PRO A 181 -3.92 13.65 14.55
C PRO A 181 -3.03 14.77 13.99
N ARG A 182 -2.46 15.62 14.86
CA ARG A 182 -1.62 16.75 14.46
C ARG A 182 -0.30 16.29 13.86
N GLU A 183 0.36 15.36 14.52
CA GLU A 183 1.63 14.80 14.07
C GLU A 183 1.43 14.02 12.78
N TRP A 184 0.37 13.21 12.72
CA TRP A 184 0.00 12.49 11.50
C TRP A 184 -0.23 13.44 10.32
N LEU A 185 -1.01 14.52 10.52
CA LEU A 185 -1.24 15.51 9.48
C LEU A 185 0.08 16.15 9.01
N ALA A 186 0.99 16.47 9.93
CA ALA A 186 2.30 17.02 9.59
C ALA A 186 3.16 16.09 8.71
N HIS A 187 2.95 14.77 8.78
CA HIS A 187 3.54 13.82 7.85
C HIS A 187 2.79 13.77 6.52
N GLU A 188 1.46 13.61 6.53
CA GLU A 188 0.69 13.39 5.30
C GLU A 188 0.71 14.60 4.35
N VAL A 189 0.72 15.84 4.86
CA VAL A 189 0.76 17.03 4.00
C VAL A 189 2.08 17.15 3.21
N ARG A 190 3.14 16.45 3.62
CA ARG A 190 4.45 16.46 2.96
C ARG A 190 4.62 15.37 1.90
N LYS A 191 3.66 14.45 1.81
CA LYS A 191 3.74 13.33 0.87
C LYS A 191 3.47 13.80 -0.54
N SER A 192 4.29 13.29 -1.46
CA SER A 192 4.27 13.67 -2.86
C SER A 192 3.24 12.83 -3.62
N LEU A 193 3.08 11.57 -3.22
CA LEU A 193 2.22 10.58 -3.88
C LEU A 193 0.76 10.58 -3.39
N LEU A 194 0.29 11.68 -2.81
CA LEU A 194 -1.13 11.87 -2.49
C LEU A 194 -1.56 13.31 -2.76
N GLY A 195 -2.85 13.51 -2.95
CA GLY A 195 -3.40 14.85 -3.10
C GLY A 195 -4.87 14.85 -3.46
N SER A 196 -5.32 16.00 -3.95
CA SER A 196 -6.67 16.23 -4.45
C SER A 196 -6.57 16.84 -5.84
N TYR A 197 -7.19 16.21 -6.82
CA TYR A 197 -7.25 16.68 -8.21
C TYR A 197 -8.69 17.07 -8.54
N ARG A 198 -8.97 18.36 -8.78
CA ARG A 198 -10.34 18.87 -9.01
C ARG A 198 -11.33 18.41 -7.93
N GLY A 199 -10.89 18.42 -6.67
CA GLY A 199 -11.68 17.99 -5.51
C GLY A 199 -11.77 16.47 -5.29
N LEU A 200 -11.21 15.63 -6.17
CA LEU A 200 -11.10 14.19 -6.00
C LEU A 200 -9.82 13.85 -5.22
N PRO A 201 -9.91 13.30 -4.00
CA PRO A 201 -8.75 12.79 -3.30
C PRO A 201 -8.18 11.56 -4.00
N PHE A 202 -6.85 11.43 -4.02
CA PHE A 202 -6.16 10.29 -4.60
C PHE A 202 -4.87 9.97 -3.84
N SER A 203 -4.43 8.72 -3.99
CA SER A 203 -3.10 8.28 -3.60
C SER A 203 -2.46 7.44 -4.71
N VAL A 204 -1.14 7.47 -4.82
CA VAL A 204 -0.36 6.68 -5.77
C VAL A 204 0.59 5.79 -4.98
N LYS A 205 0.45 4.49 -5.16
CA LYS A 205 1.41 3.53 -4.62
C LYS A 205 2.52 3.28 -5.64
N ALA A 206 3.76 3.49 -5.25
CA ALA A 206 4.91 3.07 -6.04
C ALA A 206 5.32 1.64 -5.63
N VAL A 207 5.33 0.72 -6.60
CA VAL A 207 5.68 -0.68 -6.37
C VAL A 207 6.78 -1.07 -7.36
N HIS A 208 7.85 -1.69 -6.87
CA HIS A 208 8.90 -2.20 -7.74
C HIS A 208 8.36 -3.31 -8.64
N LEU A 209 8.98 -3.51 -9.80
CA LEU A 209 8.82 -4.76 -10.51
C LEU A 209 9.58 -5.88 -9.77
N PRO A 210 9.15 -7.15 -9.88
CA PRO A 210 9.84 -8.26 -9.20
C PRO A 210 11.35 -8.32 -9.46
N GLU A 211 11.79 -7.94 -10.66
CA GLU A 211 13.19 -7.88 -11.09
C GLU A 211 13.99 -6.70 -10.51
N GLU A 212 13.31 -5.65 -10.03
CA GLU A 212 13.93 -4.49 -9.37
C GLU A 212 13.97 -4.64 -7.85
N HIS A 213 13.16 -5.57 -7.32
CA HIS A 213 13.04 -5.75 -5.90
C HIS A 213 14.32 -6.40 -5.33
N TRP A 214 14.79 -5.85 -4.21
CA TRP A 214 16.06 -6.22 -3.60
C TRP A 214 16.08 -7.64 -3.02
N GLU A 215 14.91 -8.19 -2.68
CA GLU A 215 14.76 -9.55 -2.18
C GLU A 215 14.27 -10.50 -3.27
N VAL A 216 14.83 -11.72 -3.29
CA VAL A 216 14.38 -12.81 -4.17
C VAL A 216 13.87 -13.96 -3.32
N ARG A 217 12.85 -14.69 -3.78
CA ARG A 217 12.33 -15.85 -3.04
C ARG A 217 13.48 -16.84 -2.77
N ARG A 218 13.61 -17.26 -1.51
CA ARG A 218 14.64 -18.18 -0.96
C ARG A 218 16.07 -17.61 -0.94
N SER A 219 16.30 -16.32 -1.23
CA SER A 219 17.64 -15.73 -1.10
C SER A 219 18.06 -15.50 0.35
N SER A 220 17.09 -15.22 1.22
CA SER A 220 17.30 -14.86 2.62
C SER A 220 16.29 -15.56 3.54
N ARG A 221 16.59 -15.60 4.85
CA ARG A 221 15.67 -16.03 5.90
C ARG A 221 15.73 -15.05 7.06
N TRP A 222 14.57 -14.56 7.44
CA TRP A 222 14.36 -13.63 8.54
C TRP A 222 13.87 -14.38 9.77
N ARG A 223 14.29 -13.91 10.94
CA ARG A 223 13.85 -14.41 12.24
C ARG A 223 13.62 -13.21 13.15
N SER A 224 12.50 -13.21 13.86
CA SER A 224 12.24 -12.16 14.84
C SER A 224 13.25 -12.25 15.98
N MET A 225 13.92 -11.13 16.27
CA MET A 225 14.82 -10.98 17.42
C MET A 225 14.14 -10.27 18.61
N GLY A 226 12.84 -9.96 18.48
CA GLY A 226 12.07 -9.19 19.45
C GLY A 226 11.70 -7.81 18.95
N GLU A 227 11.19 -6.98 19.85
CA GLU A 227 10.77 -5.61 19.60
C GLU A 227 11.73 -4.64 20.31
N VAL A 228 11.99 -3.50 19.66
CA VAL A 228 12.82 -2.41 20.20
C VAL A 228 12.20 -1.07 19.83
N ALA A 229 12.43 -0.05 20.66
CA ALA A 229 12.13 1.34 20.36
C ALA A 229 13.44 2.12 20.33
N LEU A 230 13.71 2.78 19.20
CA LEU A 230 14.97 3.47 18.92
C LEU A 230 14.68 4.89 18.48
N VAL A 231 15.59 5.81 18.81
CA VAL A 231 15.76 7.05 18.06
C VAL A 231 16.81 6.78 17.00
N CYS A 232 16.50 7.13 15.75
CA CYS A 232 17.36 6.89 14.61
C CYS A 232 17.55 8.16 13.77
N GLU A 233 18.75 8.33 13.25
CA GLU A 233 19.04 9.24 12.14
C GLU A 233 18.76 8.51 10.81
N VAL A 234 18.08 9.17 9.87
CA VAL A 234 17.87 8.64 8.52
C VAL A 234 19.06 9.02 7.66
N LEU A 235 19.80 8.02 7.20
CA LEU A 235 20.97 8.18 6.35
C LEU A 235 20.60 8.26 4.85
N ASP A 236 19.52 7.58 4.45
CA ASP A 236 19.05 7.49 3.07
C ASP A 236 17.53 7.20 3.05
N ASP A 237 16.80 7.96 2.24
CA ASP A 237 15.34 7.88 2.05
C ASP A 237 14.94 7.60 0.60
N VAL A 238 15.86 7.09 -0.24
CA VAL A 238 15.61 6.81 -1.66
C VAL A 238 14.39 5.91 -1.90
N PHE A 239 14.10 4.97 -0.99
CA PHE A 239 12.96 4.05 -1.07
C PHE A 239 11.79 4.46 -0.16
N ALA A 240 11.81 5.66 0.42
CA ALA A 240 10.72 6.17 1.25
C ALA A 240 9.37 6.28 0.53
N PRO A 241 9.28 6.60 -0.78
CA PRO A 241 8.01 6.63 -1.51
C PRO A 241 7.43 5.25 -1.85
N ASP A 242 8.20 4.18 -1.69
CA ASP A 242 7.88 2.86 -2.21
C ASP A 242 6.93 2.07 -1.31
N THR A 243 6.39 0.98 -1.85
CA THR A 243 5.72 -0.08 -1.09
C THR A 243 6.29 -1.43 -1.50
N PRO A 244 7.06 -2.10 -0.62
CA PRO A 244 7.45 -1.64 0.72
C PRO A 244 8.30 -0.35 0.70
N ASN A 245 8.12 0.51 1.71
CA ASN A 245 9.00 1.67 1.94
C ASN A 245 10.17 1.26 2.82
N MET A 246 11.34 1.83 2.55
CA MET A 246 12.55 1.58 3.33
C MET A 246 13.31 2.86 3.63
N TYR A 247 13.94 2.88 4.80
CA TYR A 247 14.84 3.93 5.26
C TYR A 247 16.14 3.28 5.73
N ARG A 248 17.27 3.78 5.25
CA ARG A 248 18.56 3.42 5.83
C ARG A 248 18.75 4.27 7.08
N VAL A 249 19.06 3.64 8.20
CA VAL A 249 19.10 4.32 9.49
C VAL A 249 20.38 4.05 10.25
N ARG A 250 20.70 4.97 11.15
CA ARG A 250 21.68 4.79 12.23
C ARG A 250 20.99 5.01 13.57
N PRO A 251 20.87 3.98 14.43
CA PRO A 251 20.38 4.15 15.79
C PRO A 251 21.31 5.09 16.57
N ILE A 252 20.73 6.06 17.27
CA ILE A 252 21.45 7.02 18.12
C ILE A 252 21.10 6.85 19.60
N GLU A 253 19.92 6.30 19.90
CA GLU A 253 19.46 6.07 21.27
C GLU A 253 18.53 4.86 21.32
N LEU A 254 18.75 3.99 22.32
CA LEU A 254 17.83 2.91 22.67
C LEU A 254 16.86 3.41 23.73
N LEU A 255 15.58 3.55 23.35
CA LEU A 255 14.53 3.96 24.28
C LEU A 255 14.02 2.77 25.10
N TRP A 256 13.90 1.61 24.46
CA TRP A 256 13.41 0.38 25.08
C TRP A 256 13.77 -0.85 24.24
N GLY A 257 13.99 -2.00 24.89
CA GLY A 257 14.28 -3.27 24.23
C GLY A 257 15.70 -3.76 24.51
N ARG A 258 16.25 -4.57 23.60
CA ARG A 258 17.58 -5.18 23.76
C ARG A 258 18.67 -4.36 23.04
N GLU A 259 19.90 -4.42 23.56
CA GLU A 259 21.04 -3.66 23.02
C GLU A 259 21.37 -4.00 21.57
N GLU A 260 21.10 -5.24 21.13
CA GLU A 260 21.27 -5.68 19.74
C GLU A 260 20.43 -4.86 18.75
N GLY A 261 19.38 -4.17 19.22
CA GLY A 261 18.62 -3.21 18.41
C GLY A 261 19.46 -2.04 17.89
N MET A 262 20.59 -1.73 18.53
CA MET A 262 21.52 -0.68 18.07
C MET A 262 22.27 -1.06 16.78
N GLU A 263 22.16 -2.32 16.32
CA GLU A 263 22.74 -2.79 15.05
C GLU A 263 21.80 -2.61 13.84
N VAL A 264 20.57 -2.11 14.05
CA VAL A 264 19.59 -1.90 12.97
C VAL A 264 20.14 -0.93 11.92
N GLY A 265 20.29 -1.40 10.68
CA GLY A 265 20.72 -0.56 9.54
C GLY A 265 19.60 -0.10 8.61
N TRP A 266 18.43 -0.73 8.70
CA TRP A 266 17.29 -0.48 7.82
C TRP A 266 15.96 -0.61 8.57
N VAL A 267 15.01 0.25 8.22
CA VAL A 267 13.60 0.13 8.63
C VAL A 267 12.77 -0.08 7.37
N GLU A 268 11.95 -1.13 7.36
CA GLU A 268 11.08 -1.48 6.25
C GLU A 268 9.61 -1.52 6.69
N SER A 269 8.70 -1.11 5.81
CA SER A 269 7.27 -1.34 5.99
C SER A 269 6.53 -1.66 4.68
N LEU A 270 5.76 -2.76 4.71
CA LEU A 270 4.79 -3.13 3.66
C LEU A 270 3.50 -2.28 3.69
N ARG A 271 3.35 -1.38 4.67
CA ARG A 271 2.22 -0.43 4.69
C ARG A 271 2.66 0.90 4.11
N SER A 272 2.00 1.29 3.01
CA SER A 272 2.19 2.60 2.35
C SER A 272 1.95 3.79 3.29
N ARG A 273 1.25 3.60 4.41
CA ARG A 273 1.04 4.68 5.40
C ARG A 273 2.33 5.27 5.97
N PHE A 274 3.40 4.47 6.02
CA PHE A 274 4.71 4.86 6.55
C PHE A 274 5.66 5.38 5.43
N SER A 275 5.18 5.43 4.19
CA SER A 275 5.91 6.08 3.10
C SER A 275 6.08 7.58 3.38
N GLU A 276 7.22 8.13 2.96
CA GLU A 276 7.55 9.55 3.02
C GLU A 276 7.42 10.20 4.42
N GLN A 277 7.46 9.42 5.52
CA GLN A 277 7.30 9.96 6.88
C GLN A 277 8.57 10.67 7.37
N ALA A 278 9.74 10.17 6.99
CA ALA A 278 11.03 10.77 7.31
C ALA A 278 11.81 11.12 6.03
N ARG A 279 12.86 11.93 6.18
CA ARG A 279 13.81 12.26 5.11
C ARG A 279 15.22 12.10 5.63
N ALA A 280 16.18 11.92 4.73
CA ALA A 280 17.58 11.88 5.12
C ALA A 280 18.05 13.21 5.73
N GLY A 281 18.84 13.12 6.80
CA GLY A 281 19.38 14.25 7.56
C GLY A 281 18.57 14.68 8.78
#